data_AF-A0A8J2VFF3-F1
#
_entry.id   AF-A0A8J2VFF3-F1
#
_cell.length_a   1.000
_cell.length_b   1.000
_cell.length_c   1.000
_cell.angle_alpha   90.00
_cell.angle_beta   90.00
_cell.angle_gamma   90.00
#
_symmetry.space_group_name_H-M   'P 1'
#
loop_
_entity.id
_entity.type
_entity.pdbx_description
1 polymer ?
#
loop_
_entity_poly.entity_id
_entity_poly.type
_entity_poly.pdbx_seq_one_letter_code
_entity_poly.pdbx_strand_id
1 'polypeptide(L)' 'MKIVLDFTAEEWSVTHRCIERRYRDLRQKILEGDRKGRGVRRYIKEAELLEKLLQKMKVPPEEG' A
#
# COMPACT_ATOMS: atom_id res chain seq x y z
N MET A 1 -18.44 -1.65 -7.45
CA MET A 1 -17.99 -0.35 -7.98
C MET A 1 -16.51 -0.48 -8.36
N LYS A 2 -16.18 -0.35 -9.65
CA LYS A 2 -14.79 -0.44 -10.15
C LYS A 2 -14.28 0.98 -10.33
N ILE A 3 -13.35 1.42 -9.48
CA ILE A 3 -12.67 2.71 -9.65
C ILE A 3 -11.53 2.44 -10.63
N VAL A 4 -11.60 3.06 -11.80
CA VAL A 4 -10.48 3.11 -12.75
C VAL A 4 -9.73 4.41 -12.44
N LEU A 5 -8.44 4.28 -12.17
CA LEU A 5 -7.55 5.41 -11.95
C LEU A 5 -6.66 5.51 -13.18
N ASP A 6 -6.94 6.49 -14.04
CA ASP A 6 -6.09 6.82 -15.17
C ASP A 6 -4.95 7.70 -14.65
N PHE A 7 -3.77 7.11 -14.53
CA PHE A 7 -2.56 7.79 -14.10
C PHE A 7 -1.61 7.93 -15.28
N THR A 8 -0.97 9.09 -15.40
CA THR A 8 0.28 9.21 -16.17
C THR A 8 1.39 8.37 -15.54
N ALA A 9 2.44 8.05 -16.30
CA ALA A 9 3.59 7.30 -15.78
C ALA A 9 4.24 7.98 -14.55
N GLU A 10 4.26 9.32 -14.52
CA GLU A 10 4.76 10.08 -13.37
C GLU A 10 3.86 9.91 -12.15
N GLU A 11 2.55 10.13 -12.31
CA GLU A 11 1.56 9.95 -11.24
C GLU A 11 1.53 8.52 -10.73
N TRP A 12 1.74 7.54 -11.61
CA TRP A 12 1.87 6.13 -11.25
C TRP A 12 3.07 5.91 -10.32
N SER A 13 4.24 6.44 -10.68
CA SER A 13 5.45 6.25 -9.86
C SER A 13 5.36 6.99 -8.52
N VAL A 14 4.74 8.18 -8.49
CA VAL A 14 4.51 8.93 -7.24
C VAL A 14 3.51 8.17 -6.36
N THR A 15 2.40 7.71 -6.94
CA THR A 15 1.38 6.93 -6.23
C THR A 15 1.95 5.63 -5.67
N HIS A 16 2.74 4.90 -6.48
CA HIS A 16 3.42 3.69 -6.04
C HIS A 16 4.34 3.97 -4.84
N ARG A 17 5.16 5.03 -4.91
CA ARG A 17 6.05 5.44 -3.80
C ARG A 17 5.27 5.81 -2.54
N CYS A 18 4.16 6.54 -2.66
CA CYS A 18 3.30 6.90 -1.54
C CYS A 18 2.69 5.68 -0.84
N ILE A 19 2.17 4.74 -1.62
CA ILE A 19 1.60 3.49 -1.11
C ILE A 19 2.68 2.63 -0.43
N GLU A 20 3.85 2.50 -1.07
CA GLU A 20 4.96 1.73 -0.51
C GLU A 20 5.44 2.31 0.82
N ARG A 21 5.58 3.63 0.91
CA ARG A 21 5.92 4.32 2.16
C ARG A 21 4.89 4.02 3.25
N ARG A 22 3.60 4.14 2.95
CA ARG A 22 2.54 3.85 3.91
C ARG A 22 2.54 2.39 4.36
N TYR A 23 2.76 1.45 3.46
CA TYR A 23 2.88 0.03 3.78
C TYR A 23 4.04 -0.24 4.76
N ARG A 24 5.22 0.37 4.51
CA ARG A 24 6.38 0.27 5.41
C ARG A 24 6.07 0.84 6.80
N ASP A 25 5.42 2.01 6.88
CA ASP A 25 5.03 2.62 8.15
C ASP A 25 4.08 1.72 8.96
N LEU A 26 3.11 1.09 8.29
CA LEU A 26 2.18 0.15 8.94
C LEU A 26 2.90 -1.09 9.46
N ARG A 27 3.83 -1.66 8.67
CA ARG A 27 4.65 -2.80 9.09
C ARG A 27 5.45 -2.49 10.36
N GLN A 28 6.04 -1.29 10.45
CA GLN A 28 6.72 -0.85 11.67
C GLN A 28 5.75 -0.74 12.85
N LYS A 29 4.58 -0.14 12.67
CA LYS A 29 3.56 -0.03 13.73
C LYS A 29 3.05 -1.38 14.21
N ILE A 30 2.93 -2.36 13.33
CA ILE A 30 2.54 -3.74 13.68
C ILE A 30 3.63 -4.35 14.57
N LEU A 31 4.90 -4.30 14.14
CA LEU A 31 6.03 -4.82 14.92
C LEU A 31 6.13 -4.18 16.30
N GLU A 32 5.99 -2.85 16.38
CA GLU A 32 6.00 -2.15 17.67
C GLU A 32 4.79 -2.50 18.54
N GLY A 33 3.61 -2.65 17.93
CA GLY A 33 2.39 -2.98 18.64
C GLY A 33 2.42 -4.40 19.18
N ASP A 34 2.89 -5.37 18.41
CA ASP A 34 3.08 -6.76 18.83
C ASP A 34 4.08 -6.82 20.01
N ARG A 35 5.20 -6.10 19.92
CA ARG A 35 6.19 -6.02 21.01
C ARG A 35 5.61 -5.41 22.30
N LYS A 36 4.65 -4.49 22.19
CA LYS A 36 4.06 -3.75 23.32
C LYS A 36 2.70 -4.32 23.76
N GLY A 37 2.23 -5.43 23.16
CA GLY A 37 0.89 -5.99 23.43
C GLY A 37 -0.28 -5.08 23.07
N ARG A 38 -0.09 -4.15 22.11
CA ARG A 38 -1.12 -3.20 21.67
C ARG A 38 -1.96 -3.80 20.54
N GLY A 39 -3.23 -3.42 20.45
CA GLY A 39 -4.10 -3.85 19.36
C GLY A 39 -3.64 -3.33 17.99
N VAL A 40 -3.14 -4.24 17.13
CA VAL A 40 -2.65 -3.92 15.77
C VAL A 40 -3.59 -4.35 14.65
N ARG A 41 -4.76 -4.94 14.96
CA ARG A 41 -5.71 -5.49 13.98
C ARG A 41 -6.05 -4.53 12.83
N ARG A 42 -6.22 -3.23 13.12
CA ARG A 42 -6.49 -2.22 12.09
C ARG A 42 -5.31 -2.03 11.14
N TYR A 43 -4.10 -1.98 11.68
CA TYR A 43 -2.88 -1.83 10.87
C TYR A 43 -2.59 -3.06 10.03
N ILE A 44 -2.86 -4.26 10.56
CA ILE A 44 -2.74 -5.53 9.80
C ILE A 44 -3.67 -5.49 8.58
N LYS A 45 -4.98 -5.23 8.79
CA LYS A 45 -5.94 -5.17 7.69
C LYS A 45 -5.57 -4.13 6.63
N GLU A 46 -5.11 -2.95 7.05
CA GLU A 46 -4.67 -1.90 6.13
C GLU A 46 -3.41 -2.34 5.36
N ALA A 47 -2.42 -2.93 6.04
CA ALA A 47 -1.19 -3.41 5.41
C ALA A 47 -1.45 -4.52 4.37
N GLU A 48 -2.36 -5.46 4.65
CA GLU A 48 -2.77 -6.51 3.70
C GLU A 48 -3.41 -5.94 2.43
N LEU A 49 -4.22 -4.88 2.57
CA LEU A 49 -4.82 -4.20 1.42
C LEU A 49 -3.78 -3.48 0.57
N LEU A 50 -2.84 -2.78 1.21
CA LEU A 50 -1.78 -2.08 0.50
C LEU A 50 -0.80 -3.04 -0.17
N GLU A 51 -0.50 -4.19 0.45
CA GLU A 51 0.33 -5.23 -0.17
C GLU A 51 -0.32 -5.78 -1.46
N LYS A 52 -1.61 -6.09 -1.42
CA LYS A 52 -2.37 -6.50 -2.61
C LYS A 52 -2.39 -5.41 -3.69
N LEU A 53 -2.52 -4.15 -3.28
CA LEU A 53 -2.50 -3.02 -4.20
C LEU A 53 -1.13 -2.87 -4.86
N LEU A 54 -0.04 -2.92 -4.09
CA LEU A 54 1.33 -2.87 -4.60
C LEU A 54 1.62 -4.02 -5.58
N GLN A 55 1.15 -5.24 -5.28
CA GLN A 55 1.28 -6.37 -6.21
C GLN A 55 0.58 -6.12 -7.55
N LYS A 56 -0.60 -5.50 -7.53
CA LYS A 56 -1.33 -5.11 -8.75
C LYS A 56 -0.64 -3.97 -9.50
N MET A 57 0.06 -3.08 -8.80
CA MET A 57 0.77 -1.95 -9.39
C MET A 57 2.17 -2.28 -9.93
N LYS A 58 2.66 -3.52 -9.78
CA LYS A 58 3.97 -3.93 -10.31
C LYS A 58 4.04 -3.94 -11.84
N VAL A 59 2.90 -4.01 -12.52
CA VAL A 59 2.80 -3.88 -13.97
C VAL A 59 2.41 -2.42 -14.24
N PRO A 60 3.27 -1.59 -14.85
CA PRO A 60 2.85 -0.27 -15.28
C PRO A 60 1.65 -0.41 -16.22
N PRO A 61 0.67 0.51 -16.19
CA PRO A 61 -0.38 0.51 -17.20
C PRO A 61 0.30 0.55 -18.57
N GLU A 62 -0.03 -0.40 -19.45
CA GLU A 62 0.43 -0.34 -20.84
C GLU A 62 0.03 1.01 -21.41
N GLU A 63 0.97 1.74 -21.99
CA GLU A 63 0.69 2.98 -22.72
C GLU A 63 -0.31 2.64 -23.83
N GLY A 64 -1.58 2.95 -23.60
CA GLY A 64 -2.66 2.85 -24.59
C GLY A 64 -2.69 4.06 -25.50
#